data_AF-A0AA86E351-F1
#
_entry.id   AF-A0AA86E351-F1
#
_cell.length_a   1.000
_cell.length_b   1.000
_cell.length_c   1.000
_cell.angle_alpha   90.00
_cell.angle_beta   90.00
_cell.angle_gamma   90.00
#
_symmetry.space_group_name_H-M   'P 1'
#
loop_
_entity.id
_entity.type
_entity.pdbx_description
1 polymer ?
#
loop_
_entity_poly.entity_id
_entity_poly.type
_entity_poly.pdbx_seq_one_letter_code
_entity_poly.pdbx_strand_id
1 'polypeptide(L)'
;MMVEMQKLHYFKEFIEKEENPIGKNLYVMVLAVEAYYEFMAEVLIPGTSRSMTQFKLLEELRALKVINEQEFVIMNETRKLKNELTHRLDYQVDLKYVYDFYNNCTVKDKIVPENKEDHNELEAALLDALLKSYKIVDLKLYSRMRKELEKVHGVGE
;
A
#
# COMPACT_ATOMS: atom_id res chain seq x y z
N MET A 1 8.94 18.90 -13.70
CA MET A 1 8.04 18.25 -12.71
C MET A 1 8.84 18.10 -11.43
N MET A 2 8.36 18.56 -10.27
CA MET A 2 9.13 18.54 -9.02
C MET A 2 9.33 17.11 -8.50
N VAL A 3 10.38 16.87 -7.72
CA VAL A 3 10.83 15.51 -7.31
C VAL A 3 9.73 14.74 -6.57
N GLU A 4 9.01 15.36 -5.65
CA GLU A 4 7.92 14.74 -4.88
C GLU A 4 6.71 14.42 -5.76
N MET A 5 6.34 15.33 -6.66
CA MET A 5 5.29 15.08 -7.64
C MET A 5 5.69 13.98 -8.64
N GLN A 6 6.97 13.94 -9.04
CA GLN A 6 7.54 12.87 -9.85
C GLN A 6 7.48 11.52 -9.13
N LYS A 7 7.82 11.48 -7.84
CA LYS A 7 7.68 10.27 -7.01
C LYS A 7 6.23 9.80 -6.95
N LEU A 8 5.27 10.72 -6.73
CA LEU A 8 3.84 10.40 -6.71
C LEU A 8 3.39 9.74 -8.03
N HIS A 9 3.73 10.34 -9.18
CA HIS A 9 3.41 9.76 -10.48
C HIS A 9 4.11 8.42 -10.71
N TYR A 10 5.40 8.32 -10.35
CA TYR A 10 6.16 7.09 -10.49
C TYR A 10 5.57 5.93 -9.69
N PHE A 11 5.18 6.15 -8.42
CA PHE A 11 4.53 5.12 -7.61
C PHE A 11 3.26 4.60 -8.30
N LYS A 12 2.39 5.51 -8.75
CA LYS A 12 1.14 5.15 -9.41
C LYS A 12 1.40 4.38 -10.71
N GLU A 13 2.26 4.91 -11.57
CA GLU A 13 2.64 4.26 -12.83
C GLU A 13 3.27 2.89 -12.61
N PHE A 14 4.08 2.73 -11.56
CA PHE A 14 4.72 1.45 -11.24
C PHE A 14 3.71 0.42 -10.73
N ILE A 15 2.87 0.80 -9.76
CA ILE A 15 1.92 -0.12 -9.12
C ILE A 15 0.81 -0.53 -10.10
N GLU A 16 0.34 0.37 -10.95
CA GLU A 16 -0.77 0.11 -11.89
C GLU A 16 -0.33 -0.55 -13.20
N LYS A 17 0.96 -0.82 -13.39
CA LYS A 17 1.47 -1.52 -14.57
C LYS A 17 1.30 -3.03 -14.44
N GLU A 18 0.04 -3.47 -14.52
CA GLU A 18 -0.44 -4.84 -14.27
C GLU A 18 0.21 -5.93 -15.18
N GLU A 19 0.84 -5.55 -16.31
CA GLU A 19 1.44 -6.50 -17.26
C GLU A 19 2.97 -6.69 -17.14
N ASN A 20 3.67 -5.90 -16.32
CA ASN A 20 5.12 -6.06 -16.16
C ASN A 20 5.44 -7.28 -15.28
N PRO A 21 6.38 -8.18 -15.66
CA PRO A 21 6.83 -9.27 -14.80
C PRO A 21 7.19 -8.85 -13.36
N ILE A 22 7.74 -7.65 -13.19
CA ILE A 22 8.05 -7.08 -11.87
C ILE A 22 6.78 -6.72 -11.10
N GLY A 23 5.74 -6.21 -11.79
CA GLY A 23 4.43 -5.90 -11.21
C GLY A 23 3.61 -7.14 -10.85
N LYS A 24 4.05 -8.33 -11.28
CA LYS A 24 3.48 -9.64 -10.88
C LYS A 24 4.21 -10.29 -9.71
N ASN A 25 5.29 -9.68 -9.21
CA ASN A 25 6.02 -10.19 -8.06
C ASN A 25 5.42 -9.62 -6.76
N LEU A 26 4.85 -10.49 -5.92
CA LEU A 26 4.22 -10.10 -4.67
C LEU A 26 5.14 -9.29 -3.76
N TYR A 27 6.39 -9.72 -3.58
CA TYR A 27 7.35 -9.07 -2.68
C TYR A 27 7.65 -7.64 -3.11
N VAL A 28 7.92 -7.44 -4.40
CA VAL A 28 8.17 -6.11 -4.96
C VAL A 28 6.94 -5.22 -4.79
N MET A 29 5.75 -5.76 -5.06
CA MET A 29 4.51 -5.00 -4.98
C MET A 29 4.13 -4.62 -3.55
N VAL A 30 4.33 -5.52 -2.58
CA VAL A 30 4.14 -5.21 -1.16
C VAL A 30 5.06 -4.08 -0.73
N LEU A 31 6.35 -4.12 -1.11
CA LEU A 31 7.30 -3.05 -0.81
C LEU A 31 6.92 -1.72 -1.49
N ALA A 32 6.50 -1.76 -2.76
CA ALA A 32 6.13 -0.56 -3.50
C ALA A 32 4.87 0.12 -2.92
N VAL A 33 3.83 -0.66 -2.59
CA VAL A 33 2.59 -0.15 -1.99
C VAL A 33 2.86 0.38 -0.57
N GLU A 34 3.69 -0.31 0.22
CA GLU A 34 4.07 0.11 1.57
C GLU A 34 4.88 1.42 1.56
N ALA A 35 5.85 1.55 0.65
CA ALA A 35 6.61 2.79 0.47
C ALA A 35 5.73 3.94 -0.04
N TYR A 36 4.75 3.65 -0.90
CA TYR A 36 3.76 4.64 -1.32
C TYR A 36 2.93 5.14 -0.13
N TYR A 37 2.55 4.25 0.79
CA TYR A 37 1.82 4.60 2.01
C TYR A 37 2.64 5.45 2.98
N GLU A 38 3.93 5.14 3.14
CA GLU A 38 4.85 5.95 3.93
C GLU A 38 5.00 7.35 3.32
N PHE A 39 5.27 7.44 2.02
CA PHE A 39 5.36 8.72 1.31
C PHE A 39 4.07 9.55 1.43
N MET A 40 2.90 8.89 1.35
CA MET A 40 1.61 9.53 1.62
C MET A 40 1.55 10.17 3.00
N ALA A 41 1.98 9.43 4.02
CA ALA A 41 1.93 9.92 5.38
C ALA A 41 2.87 11.12 5.59
N GLU A 42 4.09 11.07 5.04
CA GLU A 42 5.04 12.17 5.11
C GLU A 42 4.52 13.46 4.45
N VAL A 43 3.80 13.33 3.33
CA VAL A 43 3.22 14.49 2.64
C VAL A 43 2.01 15.05 3.40
N LEU A 44 1.17 14.19 3.97
CA LEU A 44 -0.12 14.58 4.54
C LEU A 44 -0.07 14.94 6.03
N ILE A 45 1.01 14.61 6.74
CA ILE A 45 1.22 14.98 8.15
C ILE A 45 2.11 16.23 8.22
N PRO A 46 1.59 17.38 8.66
CA PRO A 46 2.41 18.60 8.77
C PRO A 46 3.59 18.41 9.74
N GLY A 47 4.80 18.76 9.29
CA GLY A 47 5.99 18.80 10.16
C GLY A 47 6.46 17.43 10.66
N THR A 48 6.21 16.36 9.89
CA THR A 48 6.63 15.00 10.28
C THR A 48 8.14 14.90 10.48
N SER A 49 8.55 14.37 11.63
CA SER A 49 9.94 13.97 11.85
C SER A 49 10.21 12.66 11.10
N ARG A 50 11.31 12.58 10.34
CA ARG A 50 11.80 11.36 9.64
C ARG A 50 12.10 10.17 10.56
N SER A 51 11.93 10.31 11.88
CA SER A 51 12.23 9.28 12.87
C SER A 51 11.01 8.47 13.33
N MET A 52 9.81 8.76 12.83
CA MET A 52 8.60 8.03 13.21
C MET A 52 8.53 6.68 12.50
N THR A 53 8.14 5.64 13.24
CA THR A 53 7.88 4.33 12.64
C THR A 53 6.62 4.42 11.77
N GLN A 54 6.54 3.61 10.72
CA GLN A 54 5.39 3.61 9.83
C GLN A 54 4.06 3.38 10.58
N PHE A 55 4.03 2.52 11.60
CA PHE A 55 2.83 2.34 12.42
C PHE A 55 2.37 3.65 13.09
N LYS A 56 3.30 4.45 13.63
CA LYS A 56 2.98 5.75 14.23
C LYS A 56 2.48 6.75 13.20
N LEU A 57 3.03 6.73 11.98
CA LEU A 57 2.54 7.55 10.88
C LEU A 57 1.06 7.22 10.54
N LEU A 58 0.70 5.94 10.52
CA LEU A 58 -0.68 5.51 10.30
C LEU A 58 -1.63 5.95 11.44
N GLU A 59 -1.19 5.84 12.69
CA GLU A 59 -1.99 6.32 13.83
C GLU A 59 -2.20 7.84 13.77
N GLU A 60 -1.18 8.59 13.38
CA GLU A 60 -1.28 10.05 13.22
C GLU A 60 -2.25 10.43 12.09
N LEU A 61 -2.16 9.77 10.92
CA LEU A 61 -3.12 9.98 9.83
C LEU A 61 -4.57 9.75 10.27
N ARG A 62 -4.80 8.72 11.09
CA ARG A 62 -6.11 8.41 11.66
C ARG A 62 -6.54 9.45 12.69
N ALA A 63 -5.64 9.86 13.59
CA ALA A 63 -5.92 10.88 14.61
C ALA A 63 -6.29 12.23 13.99
N LEU A 64 -5.59 12.61 12.92
CA LEU A 64 -5.87 13.80 12.11
C LEU A 64 -7.10 13.66 11.20
N LYS A 65 -7.76 12.49 11.20
CA LYS A 65 -8.91 12.16 10.33
C LYS A 65 -8.59 12.34 8.85
N VAL A 66 -7.32 12.15 8.47
CA VAL A 66 -6.89 12.13 7.07
C VAL A 66 -7.43 10.89 6.37
N ILE A 67 -7.38 9.78 7.10
CA ILE A 67 -7.88 8.46 6.70
C ILE A 67 -9.02 7.99 7.63
N ASN A 68 -9.90 7.13 7.14
CA ASN A 68 -10.92 6.43 7.93
C ASN A 68 -10.40 5.07 8.43
N GLU A 69 -11.28 4.32 9.11
CA GLU A 69 -10.94 2.99 9.62
C GLU A 69 -10.53 2.01 8.51
N GLN A 70 -11.24 2.01 7.38
CA GLN A 70 -10.98 1.06 6.30
C GLN A 70 -9.59 1.28 5.69
N GLU A 71 -9.24 2.54 5.40
CA GLU A 71 -7.92 2.92 4.89
C GLU A 71 -6.82 2.59 5.91
N PHE A 72 -7.05 2.88 7.20
CA PHE A 72 -6.12 2.52 8.26
C PHE A 72 -5.87 1.01 8.33
N VAL A 73 -6.93 0.19 8.27
CA VAL A 73 -6.81 -1.27 8.27
C VAL A 73 -6.01 -1.74 7.07
N ILE A 74 -6.35 -1.29 5.85
CA ILE A 74 -5.63 -1.68 4.64
C ILE A 74 -4.14 -1.34 4.72
N MET A 75 -3.81 -0.11 5.13
CA MET A 75 -2.42 0.33 5.24
C MET A 75 -1.66 -0.47 6.32
N ASN A 76 -2.30 -0.75 7.46
CA ASN A 76 -1.68 -1.51 8.54
C ASN A 76 -1.51 -3.00 8.20
N GLU A 77 -2.47 -3.63 7.53
CA GLU A 77 -2.35 -5.01 7.06
C GLU A 77 -1.25 -5.13 5.99
N THR A 78 -1.12 -4.14 5.11
CA THR A 78 -0.01 -4.09 4.13
C THR A 78 1.35 -4.00 4.83
N ARG A 79 1.48 -3.17 5.87
CA ARG A 79 2.69 -3.10 6.71
C ARG A 79 2.99 -4.44 7.39
N LYS A 80 1.98 -5.08 7.99
CA LYS A 80 2.14 -6.39 8.64
C LYS A 80 2.62 -7.43 7.64
N LEU A 81 2.00 -7.45 6.45
CA LEU A 81 2.38 -8.34 5.36
C LEU A 81 3.83 -8.09 4.93
N LYS A 82 4.23 -6.82 4.73
CA LYS A 82 5.62 -6.46 4.41
C LYS A 82 6.59 -7.00 5.44
N ASN A 83 6.34 -6.74 6.73
CA ASN A 83 7.21 -7.19 7.81
C ASN A 83 7.36 -8.71 7.83
N GLU A 84 6.25 -9.42 7.66
CA GLU A 84 6.23 -10.89 7.61
C GLU A 84 7.06 -11.41 6.44
N LEU A 85 6.78 -10.93 5.23
CA LEU A 85 7.46 -11.36 4.01
C LEU A 85 8.96 -11.05 4.02
N THR A 86 9.38 -9.94 4.65
CA THR A 86 10.81 -9.58 4.76
C THR A 86 11.58 -10.39 5.81
N HIS A 87 10.90 -11.05 6.75
CA HIS A 87 11.55 -11.86 7.78
C HIS A 87 11.60 -13.36 7.44
N ARG A 88 10.88 -13.79 6.40
CA ARG A 88 10.89 -15.17 5.92
C ARG A 88 12.06 -15.41 4.96
N LEU A 89 12.93 -16.36 5.32
CA LEU A 89 14.07 -16.77 4.49
C LEU A 89 13.67 -17.69 3.32
N ASP A 90 12.52 -18.36 3.44
CA ASP A 90 11.99 -19.27 2.41
C ASP A 90 11.19 -18.55 1.34
N TYR A 91 10.87 -17.27 1.54
CA TYR A 91 10.01 -16.48 0.66
C TYR A 91 8.71 -17.22 0.30
N GLN A 92 8.14 -17.97 1.25
CA GLN A 92 6.87 -18.65 1.03
C GLN A 92 5.70 -17.91 1.68
N VAL A 93 4.58 -17.85 0.94
CA VAL A 93 3.28 -17.41 1.43
C VAL A 93 2.50 -18.65 1.86
N ASP A 94 1.86 -18.58 3.03
CA ASP A 94 0.89 -19.58 3.44
C ASP A 94 -0.55 -19.08 3.30
N LEU A 95 -1.50 -20.02 3.34
CA LEU A 95 -2.93 -19.74 3.20
C LEU A 95 -3.47 -18.81 4.29
N LYS A 96 -2.88 -18.83 5.49
CA LYS A 96 -3.35 -18.03 6.60
C LYS A 96 -3.19 -16.54 6.27
N TYR A 97 -2.06 -16.13 5.70
CA TYR A 97 -1.86 -14.72 5.32
C TYR A 97 -2.85 -14.25 4.25
N VAL A 98 -3.16 -15.11 3.28
CA VAL A 98 -4.15 -14.82 2.24
C VAL A 98 -5.53 -14.54 2.87
N TYR A 99 -5.97 -15.42 3.77
CA TYR A 99 -7.27 -15.27 4.40
C TYR A 99 -7.33 -14.15 5.44
N ASP A 100 -6.28 -13.95 6.24
CA ASP A 100 -6.20 -12.84 7.18
C ASP A 100 -6.30 -11.50 6.42
N PHE A 101 -5.56 -11.35 5.32
CA PHE A 101 -5.62 -10.13 4.51
C PHE A 101 -6.99 -9.93 3.88
N TYR A 102 -7.61 -10.97 3.30
CA TYR A 102 -8.95 -10.88 2.73
C TYR A 102 -10.01 -10.43 3.74
N ASN A 103 -9.98 -11.03 4.92
CA ASN A 103 -10.98 -10.78 5.95
C ASN A 103 -10.79 -9.39 6.55
N ASN A 104 -9.56 -9.03 6.89
CA ASN A 104 -9.26 -7.74 7.50
C ASN A 104 -9.50 -6.58 6.51
N CYS A 105 -9.04 -6.70 5.27
CA CYS A 105 -9.21 -5.66 4.24
C CYS A 105 -10.58 -5.67 3.57
N THR A 106 -11.47 -6.61 3.92
CA THR A 106 -12.82 -6.75 3.35
C THR A 106 -12.80 -6.81 1.81
N VAL A 107 -11.89 -7.59 1.24
CA VAL A 107 -11.68 -7.67 -0.21
C VAL A 107 -12.87 -8.33 -0.91
N LYS A 108 -13.46 -7.61 -1.87
CA LYS A 108 -14.53 -8.09 -2.75
C LYS A 108 -13.96 -8.75 -4.00
N ASP A 109 -14.71 -9.69 -4.58
CA ASP A 109 -14.35 -10.40 -5.82
C ASP A 109 -12.93 -11.00 -5.78
N LYS A 110 -12.53 -11.50 -4.61
CA LYS A 110 -11.21 -12.08 -4.36
C LYS A 110 -11.00 -13.38 -5.15
N ILE A 111 -9.78 -13.60 -5.61
CA ILE A 111 -9.35 -14.89 -6.13
C ILE A 111 -9.30 -15.89 -4.96
N VAL A 112 -9.87 -17.08 -5.11
CA VAL A 112 -9.76 -18.15 -4.11
C VAL A 112 -8.85 -19.22 -4.69
N PRO A 113 -7.66 -19.49 -4.09
CA PRO A 113 -6.78 -20.56 -4.51
C PRO A 113 -7.54 -21.90 -4.56
N GLU A 114 -7.41 -22.63 -5.66
CA GLU A 114 -7.97 -23.97 -5.81
C GLU A 114 -7.10 -24.95 -5.02
N ASN A 115 -5.78 -24.84 -5.16
CA ASN A 115 -4.81 -25.56 -4.36
C ASN A 115 -4.23 -24.67 -3.24
N LYS A 116 -4.62 -24.99 -2.00
CA LYS A 116 -4.21 -24.28 -0.78
C LYS A 116 -2.75 -24.46 -0.39
N GLU A 117 -2.05 -25.37 -1.06
CA GLU A 117 -0.62 -25.64 -0.87
C GLU A 117 0.23 -25.16 -2.05
N ASP A 118 -0.38 -24.73 -3.16
CA ASP A 118 0.35 -24.17 -4.30
C ASP A 118 0.75 -22.73 -4.01
N HIS A 119 2.03 -22.53 -3.78
CA HIS A 119 2.59 -21.23 -3.48
C HIS A 119 2.30 -20.17 -4.56
N ASN A 120 2.31 -20.53 -5.84
CA ASN A 120 2.04 -19.56 -6.91
C ASN A 120 0.58 -19.11 -6.90
N GLU A 121 -0.35 -20.03 -6.60
CA GLU A 121 -1.77 -19.69 -6.44
C GLU A 121 -1.98 -18.76 -5.23
N LEU A 122 -1.30 -19.06 -4.12
CA LEU A 122 -1.35 -18.22 -2.92
C LEU A 122 -0.78 -16.82 -3.16
N GLU A 123 0.36 -16.72 -3.87
CA GLU A 123 0.97 -15.44 -4.24
C GLU A 123 0.06 -14.62 -5.16
N ALA A 124 -0.49 -15.23 -6.21
CA ALA A 124 -1.37 -14.57 -7.15
C ALA A 124 -2.65 -14.05 -6.44
N ALA A 125 -3.21 -14.87 -5.56
CA ALA A 125 -4.38 -14.52 -4.76
C ALA A 125 -4.11 -13.33 -3.82
N LEU A 126 -2.96 -13.34 -3.12
CA LEU A 126 -2.57 -12.26 -2.22
C LEU A 126 -2.21 -10.97 -2.97
N LEU A 127 -1.56 -11.08 -4.13
CA LEU A 127 -1.22 -9.93 -4.97
C LEU A 127 -2.50 -9.25 -5.49
N ASP A 128 -3.47 -10.01 -5.98
CA ASP A 128 -4.77 -9.47 -6.38
C ASP A 128 -5.46 -8.75 -5.21
N ALA A 129 -5.42 -9.35 -4.01
CA ALA A 129 -5.93 -8.74 -2.79
C ALA A 129 -5.29 -7.38 -2.51
N LEU A 130 -3.95 -7.35 -2.50
CA LEU A 130 -3.14 -6.17 -2.24
C LEU A 130 -3.49 -5.04 -3.20
N LEU A 131 -3.55 -5.34 -4.51
CA LEU A 131 -3.81 -4.33 -5.54
C LEU A 131 -5.24 -3.78 -5.47
N LYS A 132 -6.23 -4.64 -5.20
CA LYS A 132 -7.62 -4.20 -4.96
C LYS A 132 -7.71 -3.30 -3.73
N SER A 133 -7.04 -3.66 -2.63
CA SER A 133 -7.00 -2.85 -1.42
C SER A 133 -6.25 -1.53 -1.63
N TYR A 134 -5.14 -1.53 -2.37
CA TYR A 134 -4.41 -0.32 -2.76
C TYR A 134 -5.31 0.68 -3.49
N LYS A 135 -6.10 0.22 -4.47
CA LYS A 135 -7.01 1.09 -5.25
C LYS A 135 -8.01 1.83 -4.36
N ILE A 136 -8.42 1.27 -3.22
CA ILE A 136 -9.31 1.94 -2.25
C ILE A 136 -8.61 3.14 -1.61
N VAL A 137 -7.35 2.97 -1.20
CA VAL A 137 -6.55 4.04 -0.58
C VAL A 137 -6.19 5.11 -1.61
N ASP A 138 -5.71 4.70 -2.79
CA ASP A 138 -5.30 5.61 -3.88
C ASP A 138 -6.45 6.50 -4.34
N LEU A 139 -7.64 5.93 -4.59
CA LEU A 139 -8.82 6.66 -5.07
C LEU A 139 -9.14 7.89 -4.21
N LYS A 140 -8.93 7.78 -2.90
CA LYS A 140 -9.21 8.87 -1.96
C LYS A 140 -8.02 9.79 -1.75
N LEU A 141 -6.83 9.22 -1.52
CA LEU A 141 -5.69 9.99 -1.03
C LEU A 141 -4.82 10.59 -2.14
N TYR A 142 -4.80 10.01 -3.34
CA TYR A 142 -3.98 10.51 -4.44
C TYR A 142 -4.29 11.98 -4.77
N SER A 143 -5.58 12.32 -4.90
CA SER A 143 -6.01 13.70 -5.19
C SER A 143 -5.66 14.67 -4.05
N ARG A 144 -5.69 14.20 -2.80
CA ARG A 144 -5.36 14.99 -1.62
C ARG A 144 -3.86 15.27 -1.56
N MET A 145 -3.03 14.25 -1.76
CA MET A 145 -1.57 14.42 -1.86
C MET A 145 -1.19 15.42 -2.92
N ARG A 146 -1.75 15.27 -4.13
CA ARG A 146 -1.45 16.15 -5.26
C ARG A 146 -1.71 17.62 -4.88
N LYS A 147 -2.87 17.91 -4.27
CA LYS A 147 -3.21 19.26 -3.82
C LYS A 147 -2.26 19.79 -2.75
N GLU A 148 -1.86 18.96 -1.77
CA GLU A 148 -0.91 19.40 -0.74
C GLU A 148 0.47 19.69 -1.34
N LEU A 149 0.95 18.84 -2.26
CA LEU A 149 2.20 19.09 -2.99
C LEU A 149 2.11 20.37 -3.85
N GLU A 150 0.99 20.62 -4.51
CA GLU A 150 0.78 21.87 -5.27
C GLU A 150 0.81 23.12 -4.38
N LYS A 151 0.23 23.04 -3.17
CA LYS A 151 0.20 24.15 -2.19
C LYS A 151 1.56 24.49 -1.60
N VAL A 152 2.32 23.48 -1.14
CA VAL A 152 3.64 23.67 -0.51
C VAL A 152 4.62 24.36 -1.46
N HIS A 153 4.37 24.27 -2.76
CA HIS A 153 5.26 24.77 -3.80
C HIS A 153 4.71 25.95 -4.61
N GLY A 154 3.58 26.54 -4.19
CA GLY A 154 3.09 27.81 -4.75
C GLY A 154 2.61 27.73 -6.20
N VAL A 155 2.15 26.58 -6.68
CA VAL A 155 1.57 26.44 -8.04
C VAL A 155 0.05 26.74 -8.03
N GLY A 156 -0.48 27.16 -6.88
CA GLY A 156 -1.87 27.56 -6.71
C GLY A 156 -2.01 29.08 -6.59
N GLU A 157 -1.71 29.80 -7.67
CA GLU A 157 -2.28 31.13 -7.98
C GLU A 157 -2.89 31.09 -9.38
#